data_AF-A0AAV5DTH9-F1
#
_entry.id   AF-A0AAV5DTH9-F1
#
_cell.length_a   1.000
_cell.length_b   1.000
_cell.length_c   1.000
_cell.angle_alpha   90.00
_cell.angle_beta   90.00
_cell.angle_gamma   90.00
#
_symmetry.space_group_name_H-M   'P 1'
#
loop_
_entity.id
_entity.type
_entity.pdbx_description
1 polymer ?
#
loop_
_entity_poly.entity_id
_entity_poly.type
_entity_poly.pdbx_seq_one_letter_code
_entity_poly.pdbx_strand_id
1 'polypeptide(L)'
;MTRRLRSKVHCLLWLSDIVLINMWCHDIGREQAANKPLLKTVFQVMMRLFSPRKTTLLFVIRDKSKTPLENLEPILREDIQKIWDAVPKPQAHKETPLSEFFNVEVVALSSYAEKEELFKEQVSHLRDRFQHSIAPGGLAGDRRGVVPASGFSFSSQQFWKVIKENKDLDLPAHKVMVATVRCEEIGNQKASSFTADEEWQHIEEAVQHDYVPGFGKKLNNLLDKCLSEYDMEAIYFDEGVRASKRQQLESKLLQLVNPAYQSLLGHLRIRTLEAFKESFDKALEKDGFAVAARNCTRTFLENFNKGSEDAAIQLAKWDSSKIKDKLKRDIEAHVALVRASKLSELCAKYEAQLTKALAEPVEALLDSASEDTWPAIRKLLQRETKAAMSGLESALAAFELDEATEKELLQKLENHGRGVVESKAKEEAGRVLIRMKDRFLTLFSRDADSMPRVWTGKEDEANKRNNNWLPPPWALAAMAILGFNEFMTLLRNPLYLAVIFIVFLVGKAFWLPAILSLSTKFVPTIMNILKRLADEGHRPAAPERQREMELQPTNSSSHSNVTSAGSSSVTASEIGPEYSSPVSK
;
A
#
# COMPACT_ATOMS: atom_id res chain seq x y z
N MET A 1 76.67 8.77 -4.72
CA MET A 1 75.81 8.62 -3.52
C MET A 1 74.58 7.79 -3.91
N THR A 2 74.32 6.67 -3.23
CA THR A 2 73.34 5.65 -3.66
C THR A 2 71.89 6.13 -3.53
N ARG A 3 71.01 5.74 -4.48
CA ARG A 3 69.55 6.02 -4.47
C ARG A 3 68.90 5.69 -3.10
N ARG A 4 69.42 4.64 -2.44
CA ARG A 4 69.06 4.19 -1.09
C ARG A 4 69.26 5.25 -0.01
N LEU A 5 70.36 6.00 -0.06
CA LEU A 5 70.67 7.03 0.93
C LEU A 5 69.76 8.25 0.75
N ARG A 6 69.46 8.61 -0.50
CA ARG A 6 68.53 9.70 -0.82
C ARG A 6 67.10 9.39 -0.33
N SER A 7 66.60 8.17 -0.50
CA SER A 7 65.27 7.77 -0.01
C SER A 7 65.17 7.76 1.51
N LYS A 8 66.24 7.34 2.21
CA LYS A 8 66.30 7.39 3.69
C LYS A 8 66.24 8.83 4.20
N VAL A 9 66.95 9.75 3.55
CA VAL A 9 66.95 11.18 3.88
C VAL A 9 65.57 11.81 3.66
N HIS A 10 64.86 11.46 2.58
CA HIS A 10 63.47 11.90 2.38
C HIS A 10 62.54 11.46 3.52
N CYS A 11 62.65 10.19 3.92
CA CYS A 11 61.81 9.63 4.96
C CYS A 11 62.09 10.29 6.32
N LEU A 12 63.37 10.46 6.66
CA LEU A 12 63.82 11.10 7.90
C LEU A 12 63.27 12.53 8.03
N LEU A 13 63.45 13.36 6.99
CA LEU A 13 63.08 14.78 7.04
C LEU A 13 61.57 14.99 7.13
N TRP A 14 60.78 14.08 6.56
CA TRP A 14 59.33 14.21 6.57
C TRP A 14 58.69 13.71 7.87
N LEU A 15 59.18 12.59 8.40
CA LEU A 15 58.64 11.99 9.62
C LEU A 15 59.07 12.74 10.89
N SER A 16 60.23 13.40 10.88
CA SER A 16 60.83 13.96 12.09
C SER A 16 60.64 15.47 12.22
N ASP A 17 60.17 15.91 13.38
CA ASP A 17 60.18 17.32 13.79
C ASP A 17 61.60 17.82 14.14
N ILE A 18 62.41 16.91 14.71
CA ILE A 18 63.76 17.17 15.17
C ILE A 18 64.70 16.12 14.57
N VAL A 19 65.77 16.57 13.92
CA VAL A 19 66.81 15.72 13.36
C VAL A 19 68.10 15.94 14.15
N LEU A 20 68.54 14.88 14.84
CA LEU A 20 69.80 14.86 15.58
C LEU A 20 70.96 14.53 14.64
N ILE A 21 71.94 15.45 14.55
CA ILE A 21 73.16 15.28 13.76
C ILE A 21 74.32 15.15 14.72
N ASN A 22 74.76 13.90 14.92
CA ASN A 22 75.88 13.59 15.80
C ASN A 22 77.22 13.76 15.04
N MET A 23 78.12 14.60 15.56
CA MET A 23 79.42 14.90 14.96
C MET A 23 80.52 14.99 16.01
N TRP A 24 81.77 14.67 15.66
CA TRP A 24 82.90 14.83 16.57
C TRP A 24 83.46 16.25 16.51
N CYS A 25 83.97 16.76 17.64
CA CYS A 25 84.51 18.12 17.71
C CYS A 25 85.67 18.37 16.74
N HIS A 26 86.48 17.35 16.44
CA HIS A 26 87.63 17.45 15.52
C HIS A 26 87.24 17.39 14.03
N ASP A 27 85.99 17.04 13.73
CA ASP A 27 85.45 17.03 12.37
C ASP A 27 84.92 18.41 11.94
N ILE A 28 84.73 19.32 12.91
CA ILE A 28 84.28 20.69 12.67
C ILE A 28 85.34 21.41 11.82
N GLY A 29 84.91 22.00 10.70
CA GLY A 29 85.79 22.67 9.74
C GLY A 29 86.38 21.77 8.63
N ARG A 30 86.16 20.45 8.68
CA ARG A 30 86.60 19.51 7.62
C ARG A 30 85.47 19.19 6.65
N GLU A 31 85.68 19.36 5.34
CA GLU A 31 84.59 19.20 4.35
C GLU A 31 83.94 17.81 4.31
N GLN A 32 84.74 16.74 4.33
CA GLN A 32 84.22 15.37 4.20
C GLN A 32 83.82 14.76 5.55
N ALA A 33 84.52 15.09 6.63
CA ALA A 33 84.25 14.55 7.96
C ALA A 33 83.06 15.23 8.66
N ALA A 34 82.79 16.51 8.35
CA ALA A 34 81.61 17.22 8.86
C ALA A 34 80.29 16.85 8.15
N ASN A 35 80.28 15.81 7.31
CA ASN A 35 79.10 15.37 6.55
C ASN A 35 78.47 16.48 5.66
N LYS A 36 79.26 17.47 5.17
CA LYS A 36 78.76 18.53 4.28
C LYS A 36 78.02 17.99 3.03
N PRO A 37 78.46 16.90 2.37
CA PRO A 37 77.71 16.31 1.24
C PRO A 37 76.33 15.75 1.61
N LEU A 38 76.19 15.24 2.85
CA LEU A 38 74.90 14.74 3.35
C LEU A 38 73.94 15.90 3.63
N LEU A 39 74.43 16.98 4.26
CA LEU A 39 73.66 18.21 4.50
C LEU A 39 73.20 18.86 3.19
N LYS A 40 74.08 18.91 2.18
CA LYS A 40 73.71 19.37 0.84
C LYS A 40 72.56 18.55 0.24
N THR A 41 72.59 17.23 0.44
CA THR A 41 71.53 16.33 -0.01
C THR A 41 70.23 16.56 0.78
N VAL A 42 70.32 16.75 2.10
CA VAL A 42 69.18 17.07 2.98
C VAL A 42 68.47 18.33 2.51
N PHE A 43 69.20 19.42 2.28
CA PHE A 43 68.62 20.68 1.80
C PHE A 43 68.03 20.55 0.39
N GLN A 44 68.72 19.87 -0.52
CA GLN A 44 68.22 19.64 -1.87
C GLN A 44 66.92 18.81 -1.90
N VAL A 45 66.82 17.83 -1.01
CA VAL A 45 65.63 16.98 -0.86
C VAL A 45 64.48 17.77 -0.23
N MET A 46 64.76 18.55 0.82
CA MET A 46 63.73 19.35 1.49
C MET A 46 63.11 20.38 0.56
N MET A 47 63.89 21.05 -0.29
CA MET A 47 63.34 22.03 -1.23
C MET A 47 62.44 21.43 -2.32
N ARG A 48 62.50 20.10 -2.54
CA ARG A 48 61.55 19.40 -3.42
C ARG A 48 60.29 18.95 -2.69
N LEU A 49 60.37 18.84 -1.37
CA LEU A 49 59.25 18.56 -0.47
C LEU A 49 58.61 19.91 -0.13
N PHE A 50 57.76 20.42 -1.00
CA PHE A 50 57.13 21.75 -0.91
C PHE A 50 56.22 21.91 0.33
N SER A 51 56.80 22.13 1.51
CA SER A 51 56.07 22.49 2.73
C SER A 51 56.86 23.45 3.61
N PRO A 52 56.21 24.51 4.14
CA PRO A 52 56.77 25.39 5.16
C PRO A 52 56.64 24.75 6.55
N ARG A 53 57.19 23.55 6.75
CA ARG A 53 57.38 22.99 8.09
C ARG A 53 58.80 23.30 8.52
N LYS A 54 58.93 23.98 9.66
CA LYS A 54 60.23 24.30 10.23
C LYS A 54 60.77 23.12 11.02
N THR A 55 61.77 22.42 10.47
CA THR A 55 62.41 21.25 11.11
C THR A 55 63.60 21.71 11.96
N THR A 56 63.77 21.17 13.16
CA THR A 56 64.94 21.50 13.99
C THR A 56 66.11 20.58 13.68
N LEU A 57 67.23 21.14 13.25
CA LEU A 57 68.51 20.47 13.11
C LEU A 57 69.30 20.66 14.40
N LEU A 58 69.37 19.62 15.21
CA LEU A 58 70.09 19.61 16.47
C LEU A 58 71.46 18.96 16.28
N PHE A 59 72.50 19.79 16.22
CA PHE A 59 73.88 19.36 16.11
C PHE A 59 74.41 18.98 17.49
N VAL A 60 74.73 17.69 17.67
CA VAL A 60 75.33 17.16 18.89
C VAL A 60 76.80 16.93 18.64
N ILE A 61 77.62 17.85 19.18
CA ILE A 61 79.08 17.78 19.12
C ILE A 61 79.57 16.84 20.22
N ARG A 62 80.35 15.85 19.83
CA ARG A 62 80.94 14.83 20.71
C ARG A 62 82.40 15.17 21.00
N ASP A 63 82.85 14.77 22.18
CA ASP A 63 84.22 14.94 22.67
C ASP A 63 84.69 16.40 22.60
N LYS A 64 83.97 17.25 23.34
CA LYS A 64 84.32 18.67 23.48
C LYS A 64 85.80 18.84 23.86
N SER A 65 86.54 19.53 22.99
CA SER A 65 87.95 19.89 23.22
C SER A 65 88.06 21.10 24.16
N LYS A 66 89.28 21.64 24.35
CA LYS A 66 89.49 22.86 25.16
C LYS A 66 88.83 24.11 24.54
N THR A 67 88.38 24.05 23.29
CA THR A 67 87.73 25.17 22.60
C THR A 67 86.31 25.39 23.15
N PRO A 68 85.94 26.61 23.58
CA PRO A 68 84.59 26.90 24.07
C PRO A 68 83.56 26.78 22.94
N LEU A 69 82.32 26.42 23.30
CA LEU A 69 81.21 26.27 22.36
C LEU A 69 80.89 27.59 21.64
N GLU A 70 81.07 28.71 22.33
CA GLU A 70 80.88 30.08 21.81
C GLU A 70 81.70 30.36 20.54
N ASN A 71 82.84 29.69 20.37
CA ASN A 71 83.67 29.83 19.17
C ASN A 71 83.33 28.79 18.09
N LEU A 72 82.82 27.63 18.47
CA LEU A 72 82.50 26.53 17.54
C LEU A 72 81.12 26.69 16.89
N GLU A 73 80.15 27.21 17.64
CA GLU A 73 78.78 27.40 17.17
C GLU A 73 78.68 28.39 16.00
N PRO A 74 79.33 29.58 16.01
CA PRO A 74 79.29 30.51 14.87
C PRO A 74 79.89 29.89 13.60
N ILE A 75 81.00 29.15 13.74
CA ILE A 75 81.67 28.48 12.63
C ILE A 75 80.75 27.46 11.97
N LEU A 76 80.06 26.63 12.78
CA LEU A 76 79.09 25.66 12.27
C LEU A 76 77.90 26.33 11.61
N ARG A 77 77.35 27.40 12.21
CA ARG A 77 76.24 28.16 11.63
C ARG A 77 76.61 28.79 10.28
N GLU A 78 77.80 29.37 10.17
CA GLU A 78 78.31 29.95 8.93
C GLU A 78 78.52 28.87 7.85
N ASP A 79 79.08 27.72 8.23
CA ASP A 79 79.26 26.59 7.32
C ASP A 79 77.91 26.06 6.80
N ILE A 80 76.91 25.94 7.65
CA ILE A 80 75.56 25.50 7.26
C ILE A 80 74.92 26.51 6.31
N GLN A 81 75.09 27.81 6.57
CA GLN A 81 74.60 28.87 5.71
C GLN A 81 75.28 28.83 4.33
N LYS A 82 76.60 28.65 4.26
CA LYS A 82 77.33 28.45 2.99
C LYS A 82 76.82 27.23 2.22
N ILE A 83 76.51 26.13 2.90
CA ILE A 83 75.93 24.94 2.25
C ILE A 83 74.53 25.23 1.73
N TRP A 84 73.71 25.98 2.47
CA TRP A 84 72.37 26.40 2.04
C TRP A 84 72.41 27.24 0.75
N ASP A 85 73.33 28.20 0.68
CA ASP A 85 73.45 29.09 -0.46
C ASP A 85 74.04 28.42 -1.70
N ALA A 86 74.84 27.36 -1.52
CA ALA A 86 75.38 26.55 -2.60
C ALA A 86 74.38 25.54 -3.20
N VAL A 87 73.21 25.33 -2.59
CA VAL A 87 72.18 24.38 -3.09
C VAL A 87 71.28 25.09 -4.11
N PRO A 88 71.04 24.50 -5.30
CA PRO A 88 70.19 25.12 -6.31
C PRO A 88 68.72 25.19 -5.85
N LYS A 89 68.20 26.42 -5.68
CA LYS A 89 66.84 26.72 -5.19
C LYS A 89 65.84 26.95 -6.33
N PRO A 90 64.58 26.49 -6.23
CA PRO A 90 63.50 26.85 -7.17
C PRO A 90 63.27 28.37 -7.22
N GLN A 91 62.72 28.89 -8.32
CA GLN A 91 62.53 30.34 -8.50
C GLN A 91 61.71 30.99 -7.36
N ALA A 92 60.71 30.29 -6.82
CA ALA A 92 59.86 30.76 -5.72
C ALA A 92 60.58 30.96 -4.38
N HIS A 93 61.77 30.35 -4.19
CA HIS A 93 62.51 30.34 -2.91
C HIS A 93 63.97 30.79 -3.04
N LYS A 94 64.34 31.47 -4.12
CA LYS A 94 65.73 31.91 -4.36
C LYS A 94 66.28 32.77 -3.22
N GLU A 95 65.45 33.62 -2.64
CA GLU A 95 65.84 34.59 -1.60
C GLU A 95 65.41 34.17 -0.17
N THR A 96 64.84 32.97 0.00
CA THR A 96 64.35 32.53 1.31
C THR A 96 65.51 32.16 2.25
N PRO A 97 65.58 32.72 3.47
CA PRO A 97 66.64 32.40 4.43
C PRO A 97 66.48 30.99 5.01
N LEU A 98 67.59 30.40 5.47
CA LEU A 98 67.61 29.07 6.10
C LEU A 98 66.64 28.98 7.28
N SER A 99 66.52 30.07 8.05
CA SER A 99 65.70 30.18 9.25
C SER A 99 64.20 30.01 9.02
N GLU A 100 63.73 30.11 7.77
CA GLU A 100 62.32 29.86 7.41
C GLU A 100 62.00 28.35 7.42
N PHE A 101 62.98 27.53 7.01
CA PHE A 101 62.81 26.08 6.87
C PHE A 101 63.42 25.27 8.02
N PHE A 102 64.46 25.79 8.67
CA PHE A 102 65.17 25.08 9.71
C PHE A 102 65.38 25.93 10.95
N ASN A 103 65.22 25.31 12.12
CA ASN A 103 65.83 25.83 13.35
C ASN A 103 67.17 25.12 13.56
N VAL A 104 68.25 25.86 13.79
CA VAL A 104 69.58 25.26 14.00
C VAL A 104 69.97 25.43 15.46
N GLU A 105 70.14 24.30 16.12
CA GLU A 105 70.50 24.21 17.54
C GLU A 105 71.81 23.44 17.68
N VAL A 106 72.69 23.89 18.57
CA VAL A 106 74.00 23.25 18.80
C VAL A 106 74.15 22.90 20.27
N VAL A 107 74.57 21.66 20.54
CA VAL A 107 74.85 21.15 21.89
C VAL A 107 76.17 20.43 21.85
N ALA A 108 77.04 20.69 22.84
CA ALA A 108 78.30 19.97 22.99
C ALA A 108 78.26 19.05 24.21
N LEU A 109 78.68 17.82 24.00
CA LEU A 109 78.83 16.78 25.01
C LEU A 109 80.33 16.50 25.23
N SER A 110 80.71 16.31 26.48
CA SER A 110 82.09 15.99 26.87
C SER A 110 82.45 14.54 26.51
N SER A 111 83.74 14.19 26.57
CA SER A 111 84.15 12.80 26.33
C SER A 111 83.56 11.88 27.39
N TYR A 112 82.84 10.85 26.94
CA TYR A 112 82.29 9.84 27.85
C TYR A 112 83.39 9.06 28.56
N ALA A 113 84.48 8.75 27.84
CA ALA A 113 85.59 7.96 28.35
C ALA A 113 86.43 8.72 29.40
N GLU A 114 86.59 10.04 29.23
CA GLU A 114 87.42 10.86 30.14
C GLU A 114 86.60 11.51 31.26
N LYS A 115 85.32 11.83 31.00
CA LYS A 115 84.47 12.66 31.88
C LYS A 115 83.04 12.14 31.90
N GLU A 116 82.86 10.92 32.41
CA GLU A 116 81.58 10.20 32.42
C GLU A 116 80.46 10.95 33.16
N GLU A 117 80.72 11.43 34.38
CA GLU A 117 79.71 12.12 35.20
C GLU A 117 79.21 13.41 34.54
N LEU A 118 80.14 14.21 34.00
CA LEU A 118 79.83 15.46 33.32
C LEU A 118 79.10 15.22 31.99
N PHE A 119 79.38 14.11 31.30
CA PHE A 119 78.61 13.69 30.13
C PHE A 119 77.17 13.32 30.51
N LYS A 120 76.96 12.53 31.57
CA LYS A 120 75.63 12.14 32.04
C LYS A 120 74.80 13.36 32.45
N GLU A 121 75.40 14.32 33.13
CA GLU A 121 74.77 15.60 33.47
C GLU A 121 74.35 16.39 32.22
N GLN A 122 75.25 16.54 31.25
CA GLN A 122 74.95 17.22 29.99
C GLN A 122 73.85 16.52 29.17
N VAL A 123 73.82 15.20 29.17
CA VAL A 123 72.74 14.40 28.56
C VAL A 123 71.43 14.59 29.32
N SER A 124 71.45 14.69 30.65
CA SER A 124 70.26 15.01 31.46
C SER A 124 69.71 16.38 31.07
N HIS A 125 70.55 17.41 30.99
CA HIS A 125 70.14 18.74 30.56
C HIS A 125 69.56 18.73 29.13
N LEU A 126 70.16 17.95 28.22
CA LEU A 126 69.61 17.78 26.88
C LEU A 126 68.23 17.12 26.90
N ARG A 127 68.04 16.07 27.71
CA ARG A 127 66.74 15.40 27.88
C ARG A 127 65.67 16.36 28.40
N ASP A 128 66.01 17.22 29.37
CA ASP A 128 65.06 18.17 29.96
C ASP A 128 64.58 19.20 28.92
N ARG A 129 65.42 19.56 27.94
CA ARG A 129 65.00 20.38 26.79
C ARG A 129 63.93 19.72 25.91
N PHE A 130 63.88 18.38 25.85
CA PHE A 130 62.85 17.67 25.08
C PHE A 130 61.48 17.64 25.79
N GLN A 131 61.43 17.74 27.12
CA GLN A 131 60.18 17.72 27.88
C GLN A 131 59.24 18.90 27.52
N HIS A 132 59.81 20.06 27.19
CA HIS A 132 59.08 21.26 26.78
C HIS A 132 59.22 21.55 25.28
N SER A 133 59.56 20.55 24.46
CA SER A 133 59.87 20.74 23.05
C SER A 133 58.72 21.31 22.21
N ILE A 134 57.46 21.03 22.58
CA ILE A 134 56.26 21.42 21.81
C ILE A 134 55.77 22.84 22.16
N ALA A 135 56.32 23.46 23.22
CA ALA A 135 55.93 24.82 23.60
C ALA A 135 56.32 25.85 22.52
N PRO A 136 55.62 26.99 22.41
CA PRO A 136 56.01 28.07 21.50
C PRO A 136 57.46 28.51 21.76
N GLY A 137 58.32 28.43 20.74
CA GLY A 137 59.77 28.69 20.88
C GLY A 137 60.62 27.49 21.34
N GLY A 138 60.01 26.32 21.60
CA GLY A 138 60.70 25.07 21.89
C GLY A 138 61.28 24.37 20.66
N LEU A 139 62.00 23.25 20.88
CA LEU A 139 62.69 22.48 19.83
C LEU A 139 61.77 21.97 18.70
N ALA A 140 60.47 21.86 18.92
CA ALA A 140 59.46 21.45 17.93
C ALA A 140 58.21 22.36 18.03
N GLY A 141 58.42 23.66 18.27
CA GLY A 141 57.33 24.61 18.50
C GLY A 141 56.53 25.00 17.26
N ASP A 142 57.06 24.80 16.04
CA ASP A 142 56.32 25.08 14.81
C ASP A 142 55.38 23.93 14.46
N ARG A 143 54.08 24.15 14.65
CA ARG A 143 53.05 23.13 14.44
C ARG A 143 52.41 23.19 13.05
N ARG A 144 52.94 24.01 12.13
CA ARG A 144 52.43 24.10 10.76
C ARG A 144 52.68 22.79 10.02
N GLY A 145 51.58 22.13 9.60
CA GLY A 145 51.63 20.90 8.81
C GLY A 145 51.89 19.61 9.60
N VAL A 146 51.77 19.63 10.93
CA VAL A 146 51.91 18.42 11.76
C VAL A 146 50.72 17.48 11.52
N VAL A 147 51.03 16.19 11.36
CA VAL A 147 50.02 15.14 11.19
C VAL A 147 49.60 14.62 12.57
N PRO A 148 48.30 14.48 12.86
CA PRO A 148 47.82 13.88 14.11
C PRO A 148 48.32 12.45 14.29
N ALA A 149 48.47 12.00 15.54
CA ALA A 149 48.97 10.65 15.84
C ALA A 149 48.11 9.54 15.19
N SER A 150 46.79 9.73 15.14
CA SER A 150 45.84 8.83 14.45
C SER A 150 46.10 8.73 12.93
N GLY A 151 46.55 9.83 12.32
CA GLY A 151 46.90 9.90 10.89
C GLY A 151 48.32 9.42 10.58
N PHE A 152 49.21 9.32 11.57
CA PHE A 152 50.65 9.13 11.35
C PHE A 152 51.00 7.85 10.60
N SER A 153 50.45 6.70 11.00
CA SER A 153 50.76 5.40 10.38
C SER A 153 50.38 5.38 8.90
N PHE A 154 49.13 5.74 8.58
CA PHE A 154 48.64 5.80 7.20
C PHE A 154 49.45 6.80 6.38
N SER A 155 49.69 8.00 6.92
CA SER A 155 50.45 9.04 6.26
C SER A 155 51.88 8.58 5.96
N SER A 156 52.53 7.86 6.89
CA SER A 156 53.87 7.31 6.72
C SER A 156 53.93 6.25 5.62
N GLN A 157 52.93 5.38 5.53
CA GLN A 157 52.86 4.34 4.50
C GLN A 157 52.68 4.95 3.10
N GLN A 158 51.78 5.92 2.95
CA GLN A 158 51.56 6.61 1.68
C GLN A 158 52.81 7.39 1.26
N PHE A 159 53.44 8.11 2.20
CA PHE A 159 54.68 8.81 1.94
C PHE A 159 55.80 7.87 1.49
N TRP A 160 55.96 6.73 2.17
CA TRP A 160 56.94 5.72 1.79
C TRP A 160 56.68 5.15 0.39
N LYS A 161 55.41 4.97 0.01
CA LYS A 161 55.01 4.53 -1.33
C LYS A 161 55.42 5.56 -2.40
N VAL A 162 55.19 6.85 -2.15
CA VAL A 162 55.58 7.92 -3.09
C VAL A 162 57.10 8.01 -3.24
N ILE A 163 57.87 7.90 -2.14
CA ILE A 163 59.34 7.85 -2.20
C ILE A 163 59.81 6.65 -3.03
N LYS A 164 59.19 5.48 -2.85
CA LYS A 164 59.55 4.26 -3.58
C LYS A 164 59.30 4.44 -5.08
N GLU A 165 58.22 5.12 -5.45
CA GLU A 165 57.84 5.41 -6.84
C GLU A 165 58.63 6.57 -7.48
N ASN A 166 59.39 7.36 -6.70
CA ASN A 166 60.17 8.54 -7.15
C ASN A 166 59.31 9.59 -7.89
N LYS A 167 58.04 9.73 -7.51
CA LYS A 167 57.17 10.79 -8.01
C LYS A 167 57.41 12.07 -7.22
N ASP A 168 57.18 13.23 -7.85
CA ASP A 168 57.20 14.51 -7.16
C ASP A 168 56.10 14.52 -6.08
N LEU A 169 56.43 15.11 -4.94
CA LEU A 169 55.65 14.99 -3.71
C LEU A 169 54.81 16.26 -3.52
N ASP A 170 53.54 16.19 -3.90
CA ASP A 170 52.55 17.23 -3.63
C ASP A 170 51.98 17.07 -2.21
N LEU A 171 52.56 17.83 -1.28
CA LEU A 171 52.25 17.76 0.15
C LEU A 171 50.86 18.32 0.51
N PRO A 172 50.40 19.45 -0.06
CA PRO A 172 49.01 19.88 0.07
C PRO A 172 48.01 18.81 -0.36
N ALA A 173 48.21 18.21 -1.55
CA ALA A 173 47.34 17.14 -2.04
C ALA A 173 47.37 15.91 -1.12
N HIS A 174 48.54 15.55 -0.59
CA HIS A 174 48.69 14.44 0.34
C HIS A 174 47.97 14.69 1.69
N LYS A 175 48.06 15.91 2.24
CA LYS A 175 47.35 16.28 3.48
C LYS A 175 45.84 16.18 3.29
N VAL A 176 45.32 16.69 2.17
CA VAL A 176 43.90 16.59 1.81
C VAL A 176 43.49 15.13 1.61
N MET A 177 44.31 14.31 0.95
CA MET A 177 44.05 12.88 0.77
C MET A 177 43.95 12.14 2.12
N VAL A 178 44.93 12.34 3.02
CA VAL A 178 44.92 11.71 4.36
C VAL A 178 43.70 12.17 5.16
N ALA A 179 43.40 13.47 5.15
CA ALA A 179 42.20 14.00 5.78
C ALA A 179 40.94 13.35 5.21
N THR A 180 40.86 13.16 3.89
CA THR A 180 39.68 12.60 3.21
C THR A 180 39.42 11.17 3.64
N VAL A 181 40.46 10.32 3.60
CA VAL A 181 40.35 8.91 3.99
C VAL A 181 40.01 8.79 5.47
N ARG A 182 40.70 9.54 6.35
CA ARG A 182 40.46 9.44 7.79
C ARG A 182 39.10 10.00 8.21
N CYS A 183 38.70 11.15 7.69
CA CYS A 183 37.37 11.71 7.97
C CYS A 183 36.26 10.77 7.49
N GLU A 184 36.47 10.03 6.39
CA GLU A 184 35.53 9.02 5.92
C GLU A 184 35.50 7.77 6.81
N GLU A 185 36.65 7.27 7.25
CA GLU A 185 36.73 6.15 8.20
C GLU A 185 36.05 6.48 9.53
N ILE A 186 36.32 7.67 10.09
CA ILE A 186 35.67 8.15 11.32
C ILE A 186 34.17 8.22 11.10
N GLY A 187 33.71 8.84 10.00
CA GLY A 187 32.27 8.92 9.70
C GLY A 187 31.61 7.53 9.57
N ASN A 188 32.27 6.59 8.89
CA ASN A 188 31.76 5.23 8.77
C ASN A 188 31.74 4.47 10.10
N GLN A 189 32.76 4.66 10.95
CA GLN A 189 32.80 4.08 12.28
C GLN A 189 31.67 4.65 13.15
N LYS A 190 31.47 5.97 13.15
CA LYS A 190 30.38 6.63 13.91
C LYS A 190 29.00 6.20 13.43
N ALA A 191 28.79 6.05 12.12
CA ALA A 191 27.55 5.49 11.57
C ALA A 191 27.30 4.05 12.05
N SER A 192 28.34 3.20 12.06
CA SER A 192 28.22 1.83 12.58
C SER A 192 27.95 1.80 14.08
N SER A 193 28.60 2.67 14.86
CA SER A 193 28.34 2.82 16.30
C SER A 193 26.92 3.31 16.57
N PHE A 194 26.38 4.20 15.75
CA PHE A 194 24.99 4.65 15.85
C PHE A 194 23.99 3.49 15.62
N THR A 195 24.22 2.63 14.63
CA THR A 195 23.36 1.46 14.38
C THR A 195 23.45 0.40 15.49
N ALA A 196 24.58 0.33 16.19
CA ALA A 196 24.79 -0.56 17.33
C ALA A 196 24.35 0.04 18.68
N ASP A 197 23.90 1.30 18.71
CA ASP A 197 23.48 1.97 19.93
C ASP A 197 22.15 1.38 20.43
N GLU A 198 22.10 0.98 21.71
CA GLU A 198 20.93 0.36 22.32
C GLU A 198 19.70 1.28 22.31
N GLU A 199 19.89 2.59 22.44
CA GLU A 199 18.77 3.54 22.40
C GLU A 199 18.17 3.63 21.00
N TRP A 200 19.00 3.59 19.95
CA TRP A 200 18.52 3.55 18.57
C TRP A 200 17.77 2.24 18.28
N GLN A 201 18.33 1.09 18.66
CA GLN A 201 17.67 -0.22 18.44
C GLN A 201 16.31 -0.29 19.14
N HIS A 202 16.23 0.16 20.39
CA HIS A 202 14.96 0.20 21.11
C HIS A 202 13.94 1.14 20.44
N ILE A 203 14.38 2.30 19.93
CA ILE A 203 13.51 3.22 19.18
C ILE A 203 13.05 2.57 17.87
N GLU A 204 13.96 1.94 17.13
CA GLU A 204 13.66 1.27 15.86
C GLU A 204 12.65 0.13 16.05
N GLU A 205 12.84 -0.73 17.05
CA GLU A 205 11.91 -1.79 17.41
C GLU A 205 10.54 -1.24 17.86
N ALA A 206 10.53 -0.24 18.73
CA ALA A 206 9.28 0.35 19.21
C ALA A 206 8.44 0.95 18.07
N VAL A 207 9.10 1.56 17.07
CA VAL A 207 8.47 2.16 15.90
C VAL A 207 7.93 1.12 14.91
N GLN A 208 8.36 -0.15 14.97
CA GLN A 208 7.74 -1.23 14.20
C GLN A 208 6.39 -1.66 14.76
N HIS A 209 6.14 -1.42 16.05
CA HIS A 209 4.93 -1.85 16.72
C HIS A 209 3.89 -0.74 16.87
N ASP A 210 4.29 0.46 17.32
CA ASP A 210 3.36 1.57 17.57
C ASP A 210 4.03 2.95 17.41
N TYR A 211 3.20 4.00 17.52
CA TYR A 211 3.63 5.39 17.64
C TYR A 211 4.44 5.63 18.92
N VAL A 212 5.64 6.17 18.78
CA VAL A 212 6.54 6.52 19.89
C VAL A 212 6.52 8.04 20.13
N PRO A 213 5.99 8.51 21.28
CA PRO A 213 6.06 9.92 21.64
C PRO A 213 7.50 10.39 21.90
N GLY A 214 7.80 11.62 21.51
CA GLY A 214 9.11 12.24 21.68
C GLY A 214 10.20 11.67 20.77
N PHE A 215 9.82 10.94 19.70
CA PHE A 215 10.74 10.35 18.74
C PHE A 215 11.74 11.39 18.20
N GLY A 216 11.26 12.57 17.78
CA GLY A 216 12.11 13.61 17.22
C GLY A 216 13.16 14.10 18.24
N LYS A 217 12.78 14.32 19.50
CA LYS A 217 13.71 14.76 20.55
C LYS A 217 14.78 13.72 20.85
N LYS A 218 14.38 12.46 21.05
CA LYS A 218 15.32 11.36 21.32
C LYS A 218 16.30 11.18 20.18
N LEU A 219 15.79 11.19 18.96
CA LEU A 219 16.59 11.02 17.77
C LEU A 219 17.54 12.21 17.53
N ASN A 220 17.09 13.45 17.70
CA ASN A 220 17.96 14.62 17.58
C ASN A 220 19.12 14.54 18.59
N ASN A 221 18.86 14.15 19.84
CA ASN A 221 19.92 13.98 20.84
C ASN A 221 20.95 12.91 20.41
N LEU A 222 20.52 11.78 19.85
CA LEU A 222 21.40 10.72 19.36
C LEU A 222 22.22 11.18 18.14
N LEU A 223 21.58 11.89 17.21
CA LEU A 223 22.25 12.45 16.04
C LEU A 223 23.27 13.52 16.46
N ASP A 224 22.92 14.42 17.37
CA ASP A 224 23.81 15.46 17.89
C ASP A 224 25.01 14.86 18.64
N LYS A 225 24.80 13.80 19.42
CA LYS A 225 25.88 13.03 20.08
C LYS A 225 26.84 12.45 19.03
N CYS A 226 26.30 11.76 18.01
CA CYS A 226 27.09 11.15 16.94
C CYS A 226 27.91 12.19 16.15
N LEU A 227 27.29 13.31 15.78
CA LEU A 227 27.95 14.40 15.06
C LEU A 227 28.98 15.13 15.93
N SER A 228 28.72 15.33 17.22
CA SER A 228 29.68 15.94 18.14
C SER A 228 30.91 15.06 18.34
N GLU A 229 30.74 13.75 18.45
CA GLU A 229 31.87 12.81 18.51
C GLU A 229 32.70 12.82 17.24
N TYR A 230 32.06 12.90 16.08
CA TYR A 230 32.75 13.09 14.80
C TYR A 230 33.57 14.39 14.80
N ASP A 231 32.96 15.51 15.20
CA ASP A 231 33.61 16.82 15.20
C ASP A 231 34.81 16.87 16.15
N MET A 232 34.74 16.18 17.29
CA MET A 232 35.88 16.04 18.23
C MET A 232 37.04 15.22 17.64
N GLU A 233 36.77 14.09 16.97
CA GLU A 233 37.83 13.27 16.37
C GLU A 233 38.41 13.89 15.10
N ALA A 234 37.58 14.61 14.33
CA ALA A 234 37.98 15.22 13.07
C ALA A 234 38.63 16.61 13.20
N ILE A 235 38.68 17.18 14.41
CA ILE A 235 39.12 18.58 14.66
C ILE A 235 40.51 18.92 14.11
N TYR A 236 41.40 17.93 14.02
CA TYR A 236 42.79 18.13 13.61
C TYR A 236 43.01 18.04 12.10
N PHE A 237 41.97 17.73 11.32
CA PHE A 237 42.04 17.62 9.87
C PHE A 237 41.62 18.93 9.16
N ASP A 238 41.79 18.94 7.84
CA ASP A 238 41.45 20.09 7.02
C ASP A 238 39.96 20.46 7.12
N GLU A 239 39.68 21.76 7.21
CA GLU A 239 38.32 22.28 7.43
C GLU A 239 37.39 22.02 6.25
N GLY A 240 37.87 22.14 5.01
CA GLY A 240 37.05 21.87 3.83
C GLY A 240 36.69 20.40 3.72
N VAL A 241 37.66 19.53 4.01
CA VAL A 241 37.46 18.06 3.98
C VAL A 241 36.52 17.60 5.09
N ARG A 242 36.73 18.05 6.34
CA ARG A 242 35.87 17.66 7.47
C ARG A 242 34.43 18.12 7.23
N ALA A 243 34.21 19.34 6.74
CA ALA A 243 32.86 19.85 6.50
C ALA A 243 32.13 19.05 5.41
N SER A 244 32.82 18.75 4.31
CA SER A 244 32.30 17.91 3.23
C SER A 244 31.95 16.49 3.71
N LYS A 245 32.85 15.85 4.47
CA LYS A 245 32.65 14.51 5.01
C LYS A 245 31.59 14.46 6.13
N ARG A 246 31.45 15.53 6.91
CA ARG A 246 30.37 15.71 7.88
C ARG A 246 28.99 15.74 7.21
N GLN A 247 28.83 16.47 6.10
CA GLN A 247 27.58 16.46 5.33
C GLN A 247 27.26 15.09 4.72
N GLN A 248 28.29 14.34 4.29
CA GLN A 248 28.10 12.96 3.83
C GLN A 248 27.63 12.04 4.97
N LEU A 249 28.19 12.20 6.17
CA LEU A 249 27.74 11.48 7.37
C LEU A 249 26.28 11.81 7.71
N GLU A 250 25.91 13.10 7.74
CA GLU A 250 24.52 13.53 7.96
C GLU A 250 23.57 12.89 6.96
N SER A 251 23.91 12.92 5.67
CA SER A 251 23.09 12.31 4.62
C SER A 251 22.91 10.80 4.83
N LYS A 252 23.98 10.10 5.25
CA LYS A 252 23.95 8.66 5.52
C LYS A 252 23.10 8.33 6.76
N LEU A 253 23.22 9.11 7.83
CA LEU A 253 22.39 8.97 9.03
C LEU A 253 20.91 9.22 8.73
N LEU A 254 20.60 10.27 7.96
CA LEU A 254 19.23 10.55 7.53
C LEU A 254 18.63 9.41 6.68
N GLN A 255 19.44 8.78 5.82
CA GLN A 255 18.99 7.60 5.05
C GLN A 255 18.69 6.40 5.94
N LEU A 256 19.47 6.17 7.00
CA LEU A 256 19.23 5.09 7.96
C LEU A 256 17.96 5.30 8.77
N VAL A 257 17.66 6.54 9.15
CA VAL A 257 16.53 6.86 10.03
C VAL A 257 15.21 7.07 9.28
N ASN A 258 15.28 7.41 7.99
CA ASN A 258 14.08 7.68 7.19
C ASN A 258 13.04 6.54 7.19
N PRO A 259 13.40 5.24 7.08
CA PRO A 259 12.42 4.14 7.19
C PRO A 259 11.64 4.14 8.51
N ALA A 260 12.32 4.33 9.64
CA ALA A 260 11.69 4.41 10.96
C ALA A 260 10.72 5.60 11.02
N TYR A 261 11.14 6.77 10.53
CA TYR A 261 10.26 7.94 10.49
C TYR A 261 9.01 7.74 9.62
N GLN A 262 9.15 7.12 8.45
CA GLN A 262 8.00 6.80 7.60
C GLN A 262 7.05 5.81 8.29
N SER A 263 7.59 4.82 9.01
CA SER A 263 6.80 3.87 9.82
C SER A 263 6.03 4.60 10.93
N LEU A 264 6.71 5.45 11.70
CA LEU A 264 6.12 6.24 12.78
C LEU A 264 4.94 7.10 12.27
N LEU A 265 5.11 7.81 11.15
CA LEU A 265 4.03 8.60 10.55
C LEU A 265 2.90 7.73 10.00
N GLY A 266 3.23 6.52 9.53
CA GLY A 266 2.26 5.50 9.16
C GLY A 266 1.38 5.08 10.34
N HIS A 267 1.99 4.76 11.49
CA HIS A 267 1.28 4.42 12.72
C HIS A 267 0.45 5.59 13.25
N LEU A 268 1.02 6.81 13.24
CA LEU A 268 0.29 8.03 13.61
C LEU A 268 -0.97 8.22 12.74
N ARG A 269 -0.87 7.99 11.43
CA ARG A 269 -2.02 8.06 10.51
C ARG A 269 -3.10 7.05 10.89
N ILE A 270 -2.73 5.77 11.09
CA ILE A 270 -3.68 4.69 11.42
C ILE A 270 -4.38 5.00 12.75
N ARG A 271 -3.61 5.29 13.79
CA ARG A 271 -4.13 5.62 15.13
C ARG A 271 -5.05 6.84 15.11
N THR A 272 -4.68 7.88 14.37
CA THR A 272 -5.52 9.09 14.23
C THR A 272 -6.83 8.78 13.50
N LEU A 273 -6.78 7.93 12.46
CA LEU A 273 -7.97 7.53 11.71
C LEU A 273 -8.91 6.64 12.54
N GLU A 274 -8.38 5.71 13.32
CA GLU A 274 -9.18 4.86 14.21
C GLU A 274 -9.85 5.68 15.32
N ALA A 275 -9.08 6.56 15.98
CA ALA A 275 -9.63 7.47 16.98
C ALA A 275 -10.66 8.45 16.38
N PHE A 276 -10.48 8.86 15.12
CA PHE A 276 -11.47 9.64 14.37
C PHE A 276 -12.77 8.87 14.19
N LYS A 277 -12.73 7.60 13.75
CA LYS A 277 -13.94 6.77 13.56
C LYS A 277 -14.75 6.66 14.84
N GLU A 278 -14.10 6.28 15.95
CA GLU A 278 -14.78 6.14 17.25
C GLU A 278 -15.39 7.45 17.76
N SER A 279 -14.66 8.56 17.57
CA SER A 279 -15.13 9.87 18.03
C SER A 279 -16.21 10.44 17.12
N PHE A 280 -16.15 10.14 15.82
CA PHE A 280 -17.15 10.53 14.85
C PHE A 280 -18.47 9.82 15.12
N ASP A 281 -18.46 8.51 15.36
CA ASP A 281 -19.66 7.74 15.72
C ASP A 281 -20.35 8.31 16.98
N LYS A 282 -19.57 8.69 18.00
CA LYS A 282 -20.10 9.33 19.22
C LYS A 282 -20.64 10.75 18.96
N ALA A 283 -20.03 11.50 18.04
CA ALA A 283 -20.47 12.84 17.71
C ALA A 283 -21.78 12.83 16.91
N LEU A 284 -22.02 11.81 16.09
CA LEU A 284 -23.25 11.64 15.31
C LEU A 284 -24.50 11.47 16.20
N GLU A 285 -24.34 11.01 17.45
CA GLU A 285 -25.47 10.89 18.39
C GLU A 285 -25.90 12.24 18.98
N LYS A 286 -25.00 13.23 19.00
CA LYS A 286 -25.20 14.51 19.70
C LYS A 286 -25.41 15.69 18.74
N ASP A 287 -24.63 15.71 17.65
CA ASP A 287 -24.57 16.83 16.73
C ASP A 287 -25.10 16.44 15.34
N GLY A 288 -25.53 17.43 14.54
CA GLY A 288 -25.89 17.21 13.14
C GLY A 288 -24.69 16.73 12.31
N PHE A 289 -24.95 15.86 11.32
CA PHE A 289 -23.92 15.16 10.53
C PHE A 289 -22.81 16.08 10.00
N ALA A 290 -23.18 17.19 9.36
CA ALA A 290 -22.21 18.12 8.77
C ALA A 290 -21.36 18.87 9.81
N VAL A 291 -21.93 19.14 11.00
CA VAL A 291 -21.21 19.78 12.11
C VAL A 291 -20.24 18.79 12.75
N ALA A 292 -20.71 17.57 13.03
CA ALA A 292 -19.88 16.49 13.56
C ALA A 292 -18.69 16.20 12.62
N ALA A 293 -18.94 16.08 11.32
CA ALA A 293 -17.90 15.82 10.33
C ALA A 293 -16.84 16.93 10.32
N ARG A 294 -17.25 18.21 10.20
CA ARG A 294 -16.30 19.34 10.17
C ARG A 294 -15.48 19.46 11.46
N ASN A 295 -16.12 19.33 12.62
CA ASN A 295 -15.45 19.46 13.91
C ASN A 295 -14.48 18.30 14.18
N CYS A 296 -14.89 17.07 13.92
CA CYS A 296 -14.03 15.90 14.07
C CYS A 296 -12.85 15.98 13.09
N THR A 297 -13.09 16.26 11.80
CA THR A 297 -12.00 16.38 10.81
C THR A 297 -10.99 17.44 11.22
N ARG A 298 -11.43 18.63 11.64
CA ARG A 298 -10.52 19.69 12.12
C ARG A 298 -9.70 19.25 13.32
N THR A 299 -10.34 18.72 14.36
CA THR A 299 -9.69 18.29 15.60
C THR A 299 -8.63 17.21 15.35
N PHE A 300 -8.96 16.21 14.53
CA PHE A 300 -8.02 15.11 14.25
C PHE A 300 -6.89 15.52 13.29
N LEU A 301 -7.12 16.45 12.37
CA LEU A 301 -6.05 17.06 11.58
C LEU A 301 -5.09 17.90 12.44
N GLU A 302 -5.61 18.62 13.44
CA GLU A 302 -4.78 19.35 14.42
C GLU A 302 -3.96 18.39 15.29
N ASN A 303 -4.57 17.29 15.75
CA ASN A 303 -3.86 16.26 16.53
C ASN A 303 -2.75 15.59 15.70
N PHE A 304 -3.02 15.31 14.42
CA PHE A 304 -1.99 14.80 13.51
C PHE A 304 -0.83 15.79 13.33
N ASN A 305 -1.12 17.09 13.17
CA ASN A 305 -0.08 18.10 13.04
C ASN A 305 0.82 18.12 14.29
N LYS A 306 0.23 18.12 15.49
CA LYS A 306 0.98 18.06 16.76
C LYS A 306 1.85 16.80 16.86
N GLY A 307 1.32 15.64 16.50
CA GLY A 307 2.09 14.39 16.47
C GLY A 307 3.22 14.41 15.42
N SER A 308 3.00 15.07 14.29
CA SER A 308 4.03 15.23 13.25
C SER A 308 5.14 16.22 13.64
N GLU A 309 4.81 17.25 14.41
CA GLU A 309 5.77 18.21 14.97
C GLU A 309 6.66 17.56 16.04
N ASP A 310 6.10 16.68 16.87
CA ASP A 310 6.85 15.88 17.85
C ASP A 310 7.85 14.90 17.20
N ALA A 311 7.56 14.47 15.97
CA ALA A 311 8.43 13.64 15.15
C ALA A 311 9.47 14.43 14.32
N ALA A 312 9.48 15.76 14.38
CA ALA A 312 10.36 16.58 13.53
C ALA A 312 11.84 16.46 13.92
N ILE A 313 12.70 16.31 12.89
CA ILE A 313 14.15 16.28 13.02
C ILE A 313 14.71 17.65 12.66
N GLN A 314 15.64 18.19 13.46
CA GLN A 314 16.22 19.51 13.19
C GLN A 314 17.15 19.50 11.97
N LEU A 315 17.89 18.40 11.81
CA LEU A 315 18.82 18.17 10.70
C LEU A 315 18.12 18.01 9.34
N ALA A 316 16.84 17.64 9.33
CA ALA A 316 16.09 17.37 8.12
C ALA A 316 14.68 17.95 8.16
N LYS A 317 14.40 18.88 7.24
CA LYS A 317 13.03 19.36 6.98
C LYS A 317 12.26 18.33 6.16
N TRP A 318 11.94 17.19 6.78
CA TRP A 318 11.12 16.17 6.14
C TRP A 318 9.68 16.64 6.02
N ASP A 319 9.11 16.41 4.84
CA ASP A 319 7.78 16.86 4.49
C ASP A 319 6.71 15.83 4.89
N SER A 320 5.95 16.14 5.94
CA SER A 320 4.82 15.34 6.40
C SER A 320 3.54 15.58 5.59
N SER A 321 3.53 16.54 4.65
CA SER A 321 2.34 16.95 3.91
C SER A 321 1.69 15.80 3.14
N LYS A 322 2.50 14.95 2.49
CA LYS A 322 2.00 13.81 1.72
C LYS A 322 1.20 12.82 2.57
N ILE A 323 1.63 12.59 3.81
CA ILE A 323 0.96 11.66 4.73
C ILE A 323 -0.29 12.33 5.32
N LYS A 324 -0.22 13.64 5.62
CA LYS A 324 -1.37 14.44 6.02
C LYS A 324 -2.46 14.47 4.95
N ASP A 325 -2.10 14.65 3.68
CA ASP A 325 -3.03 14.63 2.55
C ASP A 325 -3.65 13.26 2.34
N LYS A 326 -2.88 12.19 2.64
CA LYS A 326 -3.43 10.83 2.66
C LYS A 326 -4.43 10.64 3.81
N LEU A 327 -4.11 11.10 5.02
CA LEU A 327 -5.04 11.08 6.16
C LEU A 327 -6.34 11.85 5.84
N LYS A 328 -6.22 13.04 5.26
CA LYS A 328 -7.37 13.86 4.87
C LYS A 328 -8.28 13.11 3.90
N ARG A 329 -7.71 12.48 2.87
CA ARG A 329 -8.47 11.65 1.93
C ARG A 329 -9.11 10.45 2.59
N ASP A 330 -8.42 9.76 3.49
CA ASP A 330 -8.96 8.61 4.23
C ASP A 330 -10.14 9.02 5.13
N ILE A 331 -10.04 10.19 5.79
CA ILE A 331 -11.13 10.78 6.58
C ILE A 331 -12.32 11.16 5.69
N GLU A 332 -12.09 11.88 4.60
CA GLU A 332 -13.15 12.30 3.66
C GLU A 332 -13.87 11.10 3.04
N ALA A 333 -13.12 10.04 2.68
CA ALA A 333 -13.69 8.80 2.19
C ALA A 333 -14.55 8.10 3.25
N HIS A 334 -14.09 8.05 4.50
CA HIS A 334 -14.89 7.49 5.59
C HIS A 334 -16.16 8.31 5.85
N VAL A 335 -16.07 9.64 5.89
CA VAL A 335 -17.23 10.53 6.03
C VAL A 335 -18.22 10.31 4.88
N ALA A 336 -17.76 10.18 3.64
CA ALA A 336 -18.63 9.90 2.49
C ALA A 336 -19.33 8.54 2.60
N LEU A 337 -18.64 7.50 3.06
CA LEU A 337 -19.22 6.18 3.31
C LEU A 337 -20.31 6.22 4.38
N VAL A 338 -20.03 6.87 5.52
CA VAL A 338 -21.01 7.00 6.61
C VAL A 338 -22.18 7.88 6.17
N ARG A 339 -21.94 8.94 5.41
CA ARG A 339 -22.99 9.78 4.81
C ARG A 339 -23.93 8.94 3.96
N ALA A 340 -23.40 8.16 3.01
CA ALA A 340 -24.20 7.32 2.12
C ALA A 340 -25.03 6.29 2.90
N SER A 341 -24.43 5.64 3.90
CA SER A 341 -25.12 4.69 4.78
C SER A 341 -26.28 5.34 5.54
N LYS A 342 -26.04 6.51 6.16
CA LYS A 342 -27.04 7.24 6.95
C LYS A 342 -28.17 7.82 6.09
N LEU A 343 -27.85 8.31 4.89
CA LEU A 343 -28.87 8.74 3.93
C LEU A 343 -29.77 7.58 3.49
N SER A 344 -29.18 6.41 3.23
CA SER A 344 -29.95 5.19 2.91
C SER A 344 -30.89 4.79 4.04
N GLU A 345 -30.39 4.80 5.29
CA GLU A 345 -31.18 4.51 6.49
C GLU A 345 -32.36 5.50 6.65
N LEU A 346 -32.12 6.79 6.44
CA LEU A 346 -33.16 7.82 6.48
C LEU A 346 -34.20 7.65 5.36
N CYS A 347 -33.75 7.38 4.12
CA CYS A 347 -34.66 7.15 3.00
C CYS A 347 -35.56 5.94 3.28
N ALA A 348 -34.97 4.82 3.71
CA ALA A 348 -35.74 3.60 4.05
C ALA A 348 -36.75 3.85 5.18
N LYS A 349 -36.39 4.66 6.19
CA LYS A 349 -37.30 5.05 7.28
C LYS A 349 -38.51 5.82 6.75
N TYR A 350 -38.29 6.83 5.89
CA TYR A 350 -39.39 7.63 5.32
C TYR A 350 -40.21 6.85 4.30
N GLU A 351 -39.59 5.98 3.49
CA GLU A 351 -40.27 5.07 2.58
C GLU A 351 -41.18 4.09 3.34
N ALA A 352 -40.71 3.52 4.45
CA ALA A 352 -41.51 2.65 5.30
C ALA A 352 -42.69 3.39 5.95
N GLN A 353 -42.46 4.61 6.46
CA GLN A 353 -43.53 5.46 7.01
C GLN A 353 -44.57 5.81 5.95
N LEU A 354 -44.14 6.19 4.75
CA LEU A 354 -45.02 6.50 3.62
C LEU A 354 -45.80 5.27 3.18
N THR A 355 -45.15 4.10 3.13
CA THR A 355 -45.80 2.83 2.78
C THR A 355 -46.89 2.49 3.79
N LYS A 356 -46.61 2.63 5.08
CA LYS A 356 -47.61 2.41 6.14
C LYS A 356 -48.78 3.40 6.07
N ALA A 357 -48.49 4.68 5.84
CA ALA A 357 -49.50 5.73 5.73
C ALA A 357 -50.40 5.59 4.50
N LEU A 358 -49.89 5.01 3.41
CA LEU A 358 -50.64 4.83 2.16
C LEU A 358 -51.32 3.45 2.05
N ALA A 359 -50.67 2.37 2.48
CA ALA A 359 -51.15 1.01 2.22
C ALA A 359 -52.53 0.72 2.82
N GLU A 360 -52.71 0.93 4.12
CA GLU A 360 -53.98 0.63 4.81
C GLU A 360 -55.13 1.51 4.33
N PRO A 361 -54.98 2.85 4.20
CA PRO A 361 -56.10 3.68 3.76
C PRO A 361 -56.42 3.50 2.27
N VAL A 362 -55.44 3.20 1.42
CA VAL A 362 -55.70 2.91 -0.01
C VAL A 362 -56.45 1.60 -0.16
N GLU A 363 -56.08 0.56 0.57
CA GLU A 363 -56.82 -0.70 0.60
C GLU A 363 -58.27 -0.47 1.06
N ALA A 364 -58.48 0.24 2.17
CA ALA A 364 -59.84 0.56 2.64
C ALA A 364 -60.67 1.39 1.64
N LEU A 365 -60.05 2.33 0.92
CA LEU A 365 -60.72 3.12 -0.11
C LEU A 365 -61.10 2.26 -1.32
N LEU A 366 -60.19 1.41 -1.79
CA LEU A 366 -60.44 0.46 -2.88
C LEU A 366 -61.53 -0.55 -2.52
N ASP A 367 -61.58 -0.98 -1.26
CA ASP A 367 -62.60 -1.88 -0.71
C ASP A 367 -64.01 -1.26 -0.73
N SER A 368 -64.10 0.03 -0.44
CA SER A 368 -65.37 0.75 -0.37
C SER A 368 -66.03 0.94 -1.75
N ALA A 369 -65.21 0.98 -2.81
CA ALA A 369 -65.62 1.15 -4.21
C ALA A 369 -66.66 2.28 -4.45
N SER A 370 -66.49 3.41 -3.75
CA SER A 370 -67.33 4.61 -3.92
C SER A 370 -67.03 5.37 -5.22
N GLU A 371 -67.95 6.23 -5.68
CA GLU A 371 -67.73 7.09 -6.87
C GLU A 371 -66.51 8.02 -6.70
N ASP A 372 -66.17 8.40 -5.45
CA ASP A 372 -65.07 9.30 -5.11
C ASP A 372 -63.74 8.58 -4.74
N THR A 373 -63.63 7.27 -4.99
CA THR A 373 -62.47 6.46 -4.59
C THR A 373 -61.14 7.02 -5.16
N TRP A 374 -61.08 7.27 -6.47
CA TRP A 374 -59.85 7.76 -7.11
C TRP A 374 -59.49 9.22 -6.75
N PRO A 375 -60.44 10.18 -6.69
CA PRO A 375 -60.20 11.50 -6.12
C PRO A 375 -59.67 11.46 -4.68
N ALA A 376 -60.22 10.59 -3.83
CA ALA A 376 -59.80 10.43 -2.44
C ALA A 376 -58.36 9.88 -2.34
N ILE A 377 -58.02 8.85 -3.13
CA ILE A 377 -56.66 8.30 -3.22
C ILE A 377 -55.66 9.36 -3.69
N ARG A 378 -56.01 10.16 -4.70
CA ARG A 378 -55.13 11.23 -5.21
C ARG A 378 -54.85 12.30 -4.15
N LYS A 379 -55.87 12.72 -3.40
CA LYS A 379 -55.72 13.68 -2.29
C LYS A 379 -54.88 13.11 -1.16
N LEU A 380 -55.10 11.85 -0.80
CA LEU A 380 -54.32 11.14 0.23
C LEU A 380 -52.84 11.05 -0.19
N LEU A 381 -52.56 10.58 -1.40
CA LEU A 381 -51.20 10.48 -1.93
C LEU A 381 -50.49 11.85 -1.89
N GLN A 382 -51.13 12.91 -2.37
CA GLN A 382 -50.55 14.25 -2.33
C GLN A 382 -50.25 14.73 -0.91
N ARG A 383 -51.16 14.49 0.04
CA ARG A 383 -51.00 14.93 1.43
C ARG A 383 -49.85 14.19 2.12
N GLU A 384 -49.88 12.86 2.09
CA GLU A 384 -48.89 12.02 2.78
C GLU A 384 -47.51 12.13 2.13
N THR A 385 -47.43 12.16 0.80
CA THR A 385 -46.15 12.36 0.10
C THR A 385 -45.57 13.75 0.40
N LYS A 386 -46.38 14.81 0.41
CA LYS A 386 -45.88 16.16 0.76
C LYS A 386 -45.41 16.24 2.21
N ALA A 387 -46.13 15.62 3.14
CA ALA A 387 -45.72 15.54 4.54
C ALA A 387 -44.39 14.78 4.70
N ALA A 388 -44.26 13.61 4.06
CA ALA A 388 -43.05 12.81 4.08
C ALA A 388 -41.85 13.54 3.42
N MET A 389 -42.07 14.24 2.30
CA MET A 389 -41.04 15.06 1.65
C MET A 389 -40.57 16.20 2.56
N SER A 390 -41.48 16.94 3.20
CA SER A 390 -41.09 18.02 4.12
C SER A 390 -40.32 17.54 5.35
N GLY A 391 -40.67 16.35 5.86
CA GLY A 391 -39.94 15.69 6.94
C GLY A 391 -38.54 15.23 6.50
N LEU A 392 -38.44 14.66 5.29
CA LEU A 392 -37.17 14.26 4.71
C LEU A 392 -36.27 15.47 4.44
N GLU A 393 -36.76 16.54 3.80
CA GLU A 393 -36.04 17.81 3.60
C GLU A 393 -35.45 18.35 4.92
N SER A 394 -36.28 18.40 5.97
CA SER A 394 -35.83 18.87 7.29
C SER A 394 -34.72 17.98 7.88
N ALA A 395 -34.77 16.67 7.65
CA ALA A 395 -33.73 15.73 8.09
C ALA A 395 -32.45 15.82 7.24
N LEU A 396 -32.59 16.07 5.92
CA LEU A 396 -31.48 16.22 4.98
C LEU A 396 -30.69 17.51 5.21
N ALA A 397 -31.32 18.56 5.74
CA ALA A 397 -30.65 19.82 6.07
C ALA A 397 -29.42 19.64 6.99
N ALA A 398 -29.44 18.63 7.87
CA ALA A 398 -28.31 18.31 8.76
C ALA A 398 -27.07 17.75 8.03
N PHE A 399 -27.21 17.34 6.77
CA PHE A 399 -26.16 16.70 5.96
C PHE A 399 -25.45 17.66 5.00
N GLU A 400 -25.97 18.88 4.80
CA GLU A 400 -25.45 19.89 3.86
C GLU A 400 -25.18 19.29 2.46
N LEU A 401 -26.20 18.66 1.86
CA LEU A 401 -26.11 18.06 0.53
C LEU A 401 -26.14 19.12 -0.58
N ASP A 402 -25.68 18.74 -1.76
CA ASP A 402 -25.90 19.52 -2.97
C ASP A 402 -27.38 19.46 -3.39
N GLU A 403 -27.87 20.56 -3.98
CA GLU A 403 -29.27 20.69 -4.40
C GLU A 403 -29.72 19.59 -5.39
N ALA A 404 -28.78 19.07 -6.21
CA ALA A 404 -29.08 18.04 -7.18
C ALA A 404 -29.36 16.69 -6.52
N THR A 405 -28.50 16.27 -5.59
CA THR A 405 -28.65 15.02 -4.84
C THR A 405 -29.87 15.07 -3.91
N GLU A 406 -30.12 16.21 -3.25
CA GLU A 406 -31.33 16.41 -2.45
C GLU A 406 -32.60 16.22 -3.29
N LYS A 407 -32.66 16.87 -4.46
CA LYS A 407 -33.79 16.73 -5.38
C LYS A 407 -33.96 15.29 -5.89
N GLU A 408 -32.86 14.57 -6.15
CA GLU A 408 -32.91 13.17 -6.58
C GLU A 408 -33.52 12.28 -5.49
N LEU A 409 -33.13 12.45 -4.22
CA LEU A 409 -33.68 11.69 -3.09
C LEU A 409 -35.17 11.97 -2.88
N LEU A 410 -35.58 13.23 -2.99
CA LEU A 410 -37.00 13.61 -2.88
C LEU A 410 -37.83 13.02 -4.02
N GLN A 411 -37.29 13.01 -5.25
CA GLN A 411 -37.96 12.40 -6.39
C GLN A 411 -38.10 10.88 -6.23
N LYS A 412 -37.08 10.20 -5.66
CA LYS A 412 -37.16 8.76 -5.34
C LYS A 412 -38.29 8.48 -4.36
N LEU A 413 -38.45 9.28 -3.30
CA LEU A 413 -39.53 9.12 -2.33
C LEU A 413 -40.92 9.37 -2.97
N GLU A 414 -41.05 10.38 -3.85
CA GLU A 414 -42.29 10.63 -4.58
C GLU A 414 -42.67 9.45 -5.48
N ASN A 415 -41.70 8.91 -6.21
CA ASN A 415 -41.88 7.74 -7.07
C ASN A 415 -42.24 6.50 -6.26
N HIS A 416 -41.63 6.31 -5.08
CA HIS A 416 -41.97 5.22 -4.16
C HIS A 416 -43.44 5.32 -3.71
N GLY A 417 -43.90 6.51 -3.32
CA GLY A 417 -45.31 6.73 -2.96
C GLY A 417 -46.28 6.35 -4.08
N ARG A 418 -45.96 6.71 -5.33
CA ARG A 418 -46.75 6.30 -6.52
C ARG A 418 -46.72 4.78 -6.71
N GLY A 419 -45.54 4.16 -6.56
CA GLY A 419 -45.36 2.72 -6.67
C GLY A 419 -46.15 1.93 -5.63
N VAL A 420 -46.26 2.43 -4.39
CA VAL A 420 -47.09 1.82 -3.33
C VAL A 420 -48.56 1.79 -3.74
N VAL A 421 -49.11 2.91 -4.21
CA VAL A 421 -50.51 2.99 -4.67
C VAL A 421 -50.75 2.09 -5.87
N GLU A 422 -49.83 2.08 -6.84
CA GLU A 422 -49.92 1.20 -8.02
C GLU A 422 -49.90 -0.28 -7.62
N SER A 423 -48.99 -0.66 -6.71
CA SER A 423 -48.89 -2.02 -6.23
C SER A 423 -50.16 -2.46 -5.50
N LYS A 424 -50.73 -1.59 -4.65
CA LYS A 424 -51.99 -1.88 -3.95
C LYS A 424 -53.19 -1.96 -4.88
N ALA A 425 -53.26 -1.07 -5.87
CA ALA A 425 -54.28 -1.14 -6.91
C ALA A 425 -54.19 -2.45 -7.73
N LYS A 426 -52.99 -2.92 -8.06
CA LYS A 426 -52.78 -4.22 -8.74
C LYS A 426 -53.19 -5.39 -7.86
N GLU A 427 -52.86 -5.34 -6.56
CA GLU A 427 -53.25 -6.38 -5.61
C GLU A 427 -54.78 -6.51 -5.50
N GLU A 428 -55.49 -5.40 -5.31
CA GLU A 428 -56.96 -5.40 -5.25
C GLU A 428 -57.61 -5.74 -6.59
N ALA A 429 -57.02 -5.32 -7.72
CA ALA A 429 -57.47 -5.75 -9.04
C ALA A 429 -57.36 -7.28 -9.22
N GLY A 430 -56.33 -7.91 -8.64
CA GLY A 430 -56.21 -9.38 -8.61
C GLY A 430 -57.30 -10.06 -7.77
N ARG A 431 -57.83 -9.37 -6.75
CA ARG A 431 -58.90 -9.85 -5.87
C ARG A 431 -60.31 -9.57 -6.41
N VAL A 432 -60.44 -9.01 -7.62
CA VAL A 432 -61.73 -8.56 -8.18
C VAL A 432 -62.82 -9.63 -8.19
N LEU A 433 -62.50 -10.88 -8.52
CA LEU A 433 -63.49 -11.97 -8.56
C LEU A 433 -64.06 -12.28 -7.17
N ILE A 434 -63.21 -12.23 -6.15
CA ILE A 434 -63.62 -12.44 -4.75
C ILE A 434 -64.54 -11.29 -4.33
N ARG A 435 -64.15 -10.05 -4.62
CA ARG A 435 -64.96 -8.84 -4.33
C ARG A 435 -66.31 -8.87 -5.03
N MET A 436 -66.35 -9.27 -6.31
CA MET A 436 -67.60 -9.42 -7.06
C MET A 436 -68.51 -10.48 -6.43
N LYS A 437 -67.94 -11.61 -6.00
CA LYS A 437 -68.69 -12.66 -5.31
C LYS A 437 -69.22 -12.17 -3.96
N ASP A 438 -68.41 -11.50 -3.14
CA ASP A 438 -68.82 -11.00 -1.83
C ASP A 438 -69.88 -9.90 -1.96
N ARG A 439 -69.74 -9.01 -2.95
CA ARG A 439 -70.74 -7.98 -3.24
C ARG A 439 -72.04 -8.58 -3.76
N PHE A 440 -71.95 -9.58 -4.64
CA PHE A 440 -73.12 -10.33 -5.10
C PHE A 440 -73.81 -11.03 -3.93
N LEU A 441 -73.06 -11.75 -3.09
CA LEU A 441 -73.62 -12.45 -1.94
C LEU A 441 -74.25 -11.48 -0.94
N THR A 442 -73.62 -10.36 -0.63
CA THR A 442 -74.18 -9.36 0.30
C THR A 442 -75.46 -8.72 -0.23
N LEU A 443 -75.55 -8.41 -1.53
CA LEU A 443 -76.76 -7.85 -2.14
C LEU A 443 -77.86 -8.90 -2.39
N PHE A 444 -77.47 -10.14 -2.72
CA PHE A 444 -78.40 -11.21 -3.06
C PHE A 444 -78.99 -11.88 -1.81
N SER A 445 -78.19 -12.07 -0.77
CA SER A 445 -78.60 -12.73 0.48
C SER A 445 -79.26 -11.79 1.49
N ARG A 446 -79.32 -10.47 1.22
CA ARG A 446 -79.94 -9.50 2.12
C ARG A 446 -81.10 -8.74 1.43
N ASP A 447 -82.05 -8.27 2.22
CA ASP A 447 -83.13 -7.39 1.77
C ASP A 447 -82.74 -5.90 1.88
N ALA A 448 -83.66 -4.98 1.55
CA ALA A 448 -83.40 -3.54 1.55
C ALA A 448 -83.04 -2.98 2.95
N ASP A 449 -83.40 -3.69 4.02
CA ASP A 449 -83.13 -3.33 5.41
C ASP A 449 -81.88 -4.05 5.98
N SER A 450 -81.07 -4.67 5.11
CA SER A 450 -79.85 -5.42 5.45
C SER A 450 -80.06 -6.70 6.28
N MET A 451 -81.29 -7.22 6.35
CA MET A 451 -81.59 -8.49 7.02
C MET A 451 -81.42 -9.67 6.05
N PRO A 452 -81.06 -10.89 6.53
CA PRO A 452 -80.98 -12.07 5.68
C PRO A 452 -82.30 -12.31 4.95
N ARG A 453 -82.26 -12.30 3.61
CA ARG A 453 -83.44 -12.41 2.74
C ARG A 453 -84.14 -13.74 3.00
N VAL A 454 -85.40 -13.67 3.46
CA VAL A 454 -86.26 -14.84 3.63
C VAL A 454 -87.01 -15.08 2.32
N TRP A 455 -86.66 -16.15 1.62
CA TRP A 455 -87.27 -16.53 0.35
C TRP A 455 -88.70 -17.04 0.60
N THR A 456 -89.71 -16.42 -0.01
CA THR A 456 -91.09 -16.90 0.06
C THR A 456 -91.43 -17.73 -1.20
N GLY A 457 -92.20 -18.80 -1.02
CA GLY A 457 -92.28 -19.95 -1.94
C GLY A 457 -92.75 -19.74 -3.38
N LYS A 458 -93.00 -18.51 -3.84
CA LYS A 458 -93.20 -18.22 -5.28
C LYS A 458 -91.89 -17.95 -6.04
N GLU A 459 -90.79 -17.67 -5.33
CA GLU A 459 -89.47 -17.43 -5.95
C GLU A 459 -88.60 -18.70 -6.02
N ASP A 460 -88.89 -19.72 -5.21
CA ASP A 460 -88.17 -21.00 -5.18
C ASP A 460 -88.39 -21.87 -6.43
N GLU A 461 -89.54 -21.74 -7.10
CA GLU A 461 -89.88 -22.52 -8.29
C GLU A 461 -89.08 -22.06 -9.53
N ALA A 462 -88.70 -20.79 -9.59
CA ALA A 462 -87.83 -20.26 -10.64
C ALA A 462 -86.35 -20.63 -10.40
N ASN A 463 -85.92 -20.66 -9.14
CA ASN A 463 -84.53 -21.00 -8.77
C ASN A 463 -84.22 -22.49 -8.99
N LYS A 464 -85.18 -23.39 -8.74
CA LYS A 464 -85.07 -24.83 -9.07
C LYS A 464 -84.97 -25.13 -10.57
N ARG A 465 -85.48 -24.27 -11.45
CA ARG A 465 -85.33 -24.41 -12.91
C ARG A 465 -83.97 -23.92 -13.44
N ASN A 466 -83.31 -23.02 -12.72
CA ASN A 466 -82.05 -22.41 -13.15
C ASN A 466 -80.80 -23.12 -12.60
N ASN A 467 -80.94 -24.00 -11.60
CA ASN A 467 -79.83 -24.74 -11.01
C ASN A 467 -79.53 -26.08 -11.74
N ASN A 468 -79.35 -26.01 -13.06
CA ASN A 468 -78.79 -27.11 -13.85
C ASN A 468 -77.50 -26.63 -14.52
N TRP A 469 -76.50 -26.31 -13.69
CA TRP A 469 -75.16 -25.99 -14.17
C TRP A 469 -74.14 -26.99 -13.63
N LEU A 470 -74.39 -28.27 -13.93
CA LEU A 470 -73.27 -29.17 -14.19
C LEU A 470 -72.83 -28.90 -15.63
N PRO A 471 -71.51 -28.79 -15.91
CA PRO A 471 -71.05 -28.78 -17.30
C PRO A 471 -71.61 -30.04 -17.98
N PRO A 472 -72.09 -29.93 -19.24
CA PRO A 472 -72.67 -31.09 -19.91
C PRO A 472 -71.68 -32.26 -19.84
N PRO A 473 -72.14 -33.52 -19.68
CA PRO A 473 -71.25 -34.64 -19.33
C PRO A 473 -70.01 -34.80 -20.22
N TRP A 474 -70.09 -34.37 -21.48
CA TRP A 474 -68.97 -34.33 -22.42
C TRP A 474 -67.86 -33.33 -22.01
N ALA A 475 -68.20 -32.21 -21.38
CA ALA A 475 -67.25 -31.20 -20.91
C ALA A 475 -66.55 -31.64 -19.62
N LEU A 476 -67.24 -32.39 -18.76
CA LEU A 476 -66.62 -33.06 -17.61
C LEU A 476 -65.65 -34.17 -18.06
N ALA A 477 -66.04 -34.96 -19.06
CA ALA A 477 -65.15 -35.96 -19.67
C ALA A 477 -63.95 -35.31 -20.36
N ALA A 478 -64.14 -34.19 -21.08
CA ALA A 478 -63.06 -33.44 -21.71
C ALA A 478 -62.10 -32.83 -20.68
N MET A 479 -62.60 -32.26 -19.58
CA MET A 479 -61.74 -31.76 -18.49
C MET A 479 -60.97 -32.87 -17.77
N ALA A 480 -61.56 -34.08 -17.63
CA ALA A 480 -60.89 -35.22 -17.02
C ALA A 480 -59.77 -35.81 -17.89
N ILE A 481 -59.89 -35.71 -19.22
CA ILE A 481 -58.92 -36.26 -20.19
C ILE A 481 -57.83 -35.22 -20.54
N LEU A 482 -58.18 -33.95 -20.74
CA LEU A 482 -57.23 -32.89 -21.12
C LEU A 482 -56.60 -32.15 -19.94
N GLY A 483 -57.19 -32.17 -18.74
CA GLY A 483 -56.78 -31.30 -17.65
C GLY A 483 -57.26 -29.84 -17.82
N PHE A 484 -57.46 -29.14 -16.69
CA PHE A 484 -58.14 -27.83 -16.65
C PHE A 484 -57.37 -26.71 -17.38
N ASN A 485 -56.04 -26.73 -17.32
CA ASN A 485 -55.22 -25.66 -17.89
C ASN A 485 -55.17 -25.72 -19.42
N GLU A 486 -55.19 -26.93 -20.00
CA GLU A 486 -55.19 -27.16 -21.46
C GLU A 486 -56.58 -26.99 -22.08
N PHE A 487 -57.66 -27.29 -21.33
CA PHE A 487 -59.03 -26.98 -21.74
C PHE A 487 -59.29 -25.46 -21.83
N MET A 488 -58.75 -24.68 -20.90
CA MET A 488 -58.89 -23.22 -20.90
C MET A 488 -58.05 -22.54 -22.00
N THR A 489 -56.87 -23.05 -22.36
CA THR A 489 -56.12 -22.55 -23.53
C THR A 489 -56.83 -22.87 -24.85
N LEU A 490 -57.53 -24.00 -24.94
CA LEU A 490 -58.33 -24.37 -26.10
C LEU A 490 -59.53 -23.41 -26.32
N LEU A 491 -60.19 -22.99 -25.24
CA LEU A 491 -61.33 -22.07 -25.28
C LEU A 491 -60.93 -20.60 -25.48
N ARG A 492 -59.74 -20.21 -24.99
CA ARG A 492 -59.29 -18.81 -25.02
C ARG A 492 -58.66 -18.40 -26.35
N ASN A 493 -58.30 -19.35 -27.21
CA ASN A 493 -57.69 -19.08 -28.50
C ASN A 493 -58.54 -19.64 -29.66
N PRO A 494 -59.23 -18.77 -30.44
CA PRO A 494 -60.20 -19.20 -31.45
C PRO A 494 -59.60 -20.02 -32.61
N LEU A 495 -58.27 -19.99 -32.80
CA LEU A 495 -57.59 -20.77 -33.83
C LEU A 495 -57.59 -22.28 -33.57
N TYR A 496 -57.46 -22.73 -32.32
CA TYR A 496 -57.47 -24.17 -32.01
C TYR A 496 -58.85 -24.79 -32.23
N LEU A 497 -59.92 -24.05 -31.90
CA LEU A 497 -61.29 -24.46 -32.20
C LEU A 497 -61.54 -24.55 -33.71
N ALA A 498 -61.00 -23.61 -34.49
CA ALA A 498 -61.09 -23.66 -35.95
C ALA A 498 -60.34 -24.87 -36.54
N VAL A 499 -59.15 -25.18 -36.04
CA VAL A 499 -58.37 -26.36 -36.48
C VAL A 499 -59.09 -27.66 -36.12
N ILE A 500 -59.63 -27.78 -34.90
CA ILE A 500 -60.41 -28.96 -34.48
C ILE A 500 -61.68 -29.09 -35.32
N PHE A 501 -62.33 -27.98 -35.66
CA PHE A 501 -63.51 -27.97 -36.53
C PHE A 501 -63.17 -28.40 -37.97
N ILE A 502 -62.02 -27.99 -38.52
CA ILE A 502 -61.54 -28.42 -39.83
C ILE A 502 -61.19 -29.92 -39.80
N VAL A 503 -60.48 -30.39 -38.77
CA VAL A 503 -60.17 -31.83 -38.59
C VAL A 503 -61.46 -32.64 -38.43
N PHE A 504 -62.46 -32.13 -37.72
CA PHE A 504 -63.78 -32.75 -37.61
C PHE A 504 -64.51 -32.81 -38.95
N LEU A 505 -64.47 -31.75 -39.75
CA LEU A 505 -65.07 -31.73 -41.09
C LEU A 505 -64.37 -32.70 -42.05
N VAL A 506 -63.04 -32.77 -42.03
CA VAL A 506 -62.24 -33.72 -42.82
C VAL A 506 -62.50 -35.15 -42.37
N GLY A 507 -62.52 -35.39 -41.05
CA GLY A 507 -62.86 -36.69 -40.47
C GLY A 507 -64.27 -37.12 -40.86
N LYS A 508 -65.25 -36.21 -40.82
CA LYS A 508 -66.63 -36.49 -41.23
C LYS A 508 -66.75 -36.73 -42.74
N ALA A 509 -65.96 -36.04 -43.56
CA ALA A 509 -65.90 -36.23 -45.02
C ALA A 509 -65.26 -37.58 -45.41
N PHE A 510 -64.36 -38.14 -44.59
CA PHE A 510 -63.84 -39.50 -44.76
C PHE A 510 -64.74 -40.58 -44.14
N TRP A 511 -65.48 -40.27 -43.07
CA TRP A 511 -66.33 -41.24 -42.35
C TRP A 511 -67.66 -41.53 -43.08
N LEU A 512 -68.25 -40.57 -43.80
CA LEU A 512 -69.51 -40.77 -44.52
C LEU A 512 -69.39 -41.69 -45.77
N PRO A 513 -68.31 -41.64 -46.57
CA PRO A 513 -68.11 -42.59 -47.68
C PRO A 513 -67.56 -43.96 -47.24
N ALA A 514 -66.78 -44.02 -46.14
CA ALA A 514 -66.15 -45.25 -45.67
C ALA A 514 -67.13 -46.26 -45.05
N ILE A 515 -68.23 -45.81 -44.45
CA ILE A 515 -69.28 -46.71 -43.90
C ILE A 515 -70.27 -47.19 -44.98
N LEU A 516 -70.43 -46.44 -46.08
CA LEU A 516 -71.22 -46.87 -47.23
C LEU A 516 -70.48 -47.86 -48.15
N SER A 517 -69.15 -47.90 -48.14
CA SER A 517 -68.38 -48.92 -48.89
C SER A 517 -68.15 -50.23 -48.12
N LEU A 518 -68.30 -50.24 -46.79
CA LEU A 518 -68.15 -51.45 -45.96
C LEU A 518 -69.47 -52.24 -45.80
N SER A 519 -70.63 -51.58 -45.90
CA SER A 519 -71.95 -52.25 -45.80
C SER A 519 -72.41 -52.90 -47.11
N THR A 520 -71.92 -52.47 -48.26
CA THR A 520 -72.32 -52.99 -49.59
C THR A 520 -71.63 -54.30 -49.98
N LYS A 521 -70.59 -54.75 -49.25
CA LYS A 521 -69.93 -56.05 -49.47
C LYS A 521 -70.17 -57.10 -48.35
N PHE A 522 -70.65 -56.69 -47.18
CA PHE A 522 -70.89 -57.61 -46.06
C PHE A 522 -72.33 -58.14 -45.96
N VAL A 523 -73.32 -57.37 -46.42
CA VAL A 523 -74.75 -57.77 -46.38
C VAL A 523 -75.09 -58.96 -47.30
N PRO A 524 -74.56 -59.07 -48.54
CA PRO A 524 -74.85 -60.23 -49.40
C PRO A 524 -74.28 -61.54 -48.86
N THR A 525 -73.10 -61.48 -48.23
CA THR A 525 -72.37 -62.65 -47.72
C THR A 525 -73.03 -63.22 -46.46
N ILE A 526 -73.53 -62.36 -45.57
CA ILE A 526 -74.27 -62.78 -44.36
C ILE A 526 -75.66 -63.30 -44.74
N MET A 527 -76.32 -62.72 -45.75
CA MET A 527 -77.64 -63.18 -46.22
C MET A 527 -77.57 -64.55 -46.91
N ASN A 528 -76.46 -64.89 -47.58
CA ASN A 528 -76.24 -66.21 -48.18
C ASN A 528 -75.92 -67.30 -47.13
N ILE A 529 -75.29 -66.92 -46.01
CA ILE A 529 -75.03 -67.81 -44.86
C ILE A 529 -76.31 -68.02 -44.04
N LEU A 530 -77.13 -66.99 -43.83
CA LEU A 530 -78.44 -67.12 -43.17
C LEU A 530 -79.43 -67.96 -43.99
N LYS A 531 -79.40 -67.87 -45.32
CA LYS A 531 -80.22 -68.70 -46.21
C LYS A 531 -79.75 -70.18 -46.20
N ARG A 532 -78.44 -70.41 -46.12
CA ARG A 532 -77.88 -71.76 -45.91
C ARG A 532 -78.17 -72.33 -44.51
N LEU A 533 -78.20 -71.50 -43.47
CA LEU A 533 -78.56 -71.93 -42.11
C LEU A 533 -80.06 -72.16 -41.92
N ALA A 534 -80.92 -71.53 -42.73
CA ALA A 534 -82.37 -71.75 -42.74
C ALA A 534 -82.76 -73.06 -43.45
N ASP A 535 -82.01 -73.48 -44.49
CA ASP A 535 -82.25 -74.73 -45.21
C ASP A 535 -81.61 -75.97 -44.53
N GLU A 536 -80.61 -75.80 -43.65
CA GLU A 536 -79.99 -76.90 -42.89
C GLU A 536 -80.73 -77.25 -41.57
N GLY A 537 -81.81 -76.54 -41.24
CA GLY A 537 -82.64 -76.76 -40.04
C GLY A 537 -83.69 -77.88 -40.15
N HIS A 538 -83.75 -78.60 -41.27
CA HIS A 538 -84.64 -79.75 -41.47
C HIS A 538 -83.87 -81.00 -41.94
N ARG A 539 -83.10 -81.63 -41.04
CA ARG A 539 -82.98 -83.10 -40.85
C ARG A 539 -81.99 -83.46 -39.72
N PRO A 540 -82.16 -84.59 -39.01
CA PRO A 540 -81.51 -84.82 -37.70
C PRO A 540 -80.12 -85.48 -37.77
N ALA A 541 -79.23 -84.93 -36.93
CA ALA A 541 -78.15 -85.50 -36.09
C ALA A 541 -77.24 -86.67 -36.53
N ALA A 542 -75.92 -86.42 -36.48
CA ALA A 542 -74.87 -87.35 -36.01
C ALA A 542 -73.56 -86.58 -35.66
N PRO A 543 -72.63 -87.11 -34.83
CA PRO A 543 -71.76 -86.28 -33.98
C PRO A 543 -70.23 -86.30 -34.27
N GLU A 544 -69.59 -85.25 -33.72
CA GLU A 544 -68.29 -85.17 -33.01
C GLU A 544 -66.88 -85.12 -33.71
N ARG A 545 -66.09 -84.13 -33.22
CA ARG A 545 -64.63 -84.06 -32.87
C ARG A 545 -63.56 -83.36 -33.77
N GLN A 546 -63.00 -82.30 -33.16
CA GLN A 546 -61.57 -81.98 -32.85
C GLN A 546 -60.50 -81.53 -33.89
N ARG A 547 -59.62 -80.64 -33.36
CA ARG A 547 -58.20 -80.24 -33.70
C ARG A 547 -57.97 -78.98 -34.59
N GLU A 548 -57.27 -77.96 -34.06
CA GLU A 548 -55.85 -77.53 -34.29
C GLU A 548 -55.81 -76.31 -35.25
N MET A 549 -54.80 -75.45 -35.42
CA MET A 549 -53.60 -74.96 -34.74
C MET A 549 -53.07 -73.80 -35.64
N GLU A 550 -52.69 -72.66 -35.04
CA GLU A 550 -51.53 -71.78 -35.35
C GLU A 550 -51.00 -71.51 -36.79
N LEU A 551 -50.73 -70.22 -37.15
CA LEU A 551 -49.39 -69.63 -37.46
C LEU A 551 -49.44 -68.27 -38.24
N GLN A 552 -48.36 -67.50 -38.03
CA GLN A 552 -47.93 -66.15 -38.51
C GLN A 552 -47.67 -66.06 -40.07
N PRO A 553 -47.04 -65.02 -40.73
CA PRO A 553 -46.19 -63.90 -40.25
C PRO A 553 -46.08 -62.54 -41.03
N THR A 554 -45.25 -61.64 -40.47
CA THR A 554 -44.23 -60.69 -41.04
C THR A 554 -44.53 -59.30 -41.68
N ASN A 555 -43.96 -58.27 -41.01
CA ASN A 555 -42.99 -57.21 -41.43
C ASN A 555 -43.20 -56.22 -42.60
N SER A 556 -42.97 -54.92 -42.35
CA SER A 556 -41.74 -54.17 -42.76
C SER A 556 -41.71 -52.65 -42.40
N SER A 557 -40.57 -52.22 -41.84
CA SER A 557 -39.81 -50.93 -41.85
C SER A 557 -40.49 -49.56 -42.12
N SER A 558 -40.14 -48.44 -41.45
CA SER A 558 -38.84 -47.72 -41.59
C SER A 558 -38.66 -46.56 -40.58
N HIS A 559 -37.39 -46.28 -40.23
CA HIS A 559 -36.69 -45.00 -39.91
C HIS A 559 -37.47 -43.65 -39.85
N SER A 560 -37.10 -42.57 -39.14
CA SER A 560 -36.00 -42.18 -38.22
C SER A 560 -36.28 -40.74 -37.71
N ASN A 561 -35.63 -40.35 -36.59
CA ASN A 561 -35.25 -39.00 -36.11
C ASN A 561 -36.37 -37.93 -35.90
N VAL A 562 -36.72 -37.53 -34.67
CA VAL A 562 -35.99 -36.71 -33.65
C VAL A 562 -35.80 -35.24 -34.04
N THR A 563 -36.48 -34.33 -33.34
CA THR A 563 -35.86 -33.17 -32.66
C THR A 563 -36.77 -32.67 -31.53
N SER A 564 -36.17 -32.48 -30.36
CA SER A 564 -36.80 -32.12 -29.09
C SER A 564 -36.85 -30.60 -28.88
N ALA A 565 -37.79 -30.17 -28.03
CA ALA A 565 -37.61 -29.02 -27.16
C ALA A 565 -37.19 -29.56 -25.77
N GLY A 566 -36.23 -28.88 -25.13
CA GLY A 566 -35.84 -29.10 -23.73
C GLY A 566 -37.02 -28.87 -22.78
N SER A 567 -36.93 -29.18 -21.50
CA SER A 567 -35.75 -29.06 -20.65
C SER A 567 -36.03 -29.66 -19.27
N SER A 568 -34.95 -29.90 -18.52
CA SER A 568 -34.88 -29.91 -17.05
C SER A 568 -35.55 -31.13 -16.38
N SER A 569 -35.02 -31.80 -15.36
CA SER A 569 -34.08 -31.39 -14.32
C SER A 569 -33.75 -32.60 -13.40
N VAL A 570 -32.63 -32.50 -12.65
CA VAL A 570 -32.48 -32.88 -11.22
C VAL A 570 -32.00 -34.31 -10.83
N THR A 571 -30.75 -34.34 -10.28
CA THR A 571 -30.12 -35.21 -9.23
C THR A 571 -30.03 -36.74 -9.43
N ALA A 572 -29.03 -37.52 -8.97
CA ALA A 572 -28.01 -37.42 -7.93
C ALA A 572 -26.89 -38.48 -8.14
N SER A 573 -25.81 -38.31 -7.36
CA SER A 573 -24.87 -39.31 -6.80
C SER A 573 -23.66 -39.85 -7.60
N GLU A 574 -22.49 -39.50 -7.03
CA GLU A 574 -21.26 -40.27 -6.80
C GLU A 574 -20.54 -41.00 -7.95
N ILE A 575 -19.29 -40.59 -8.20
CA ILE A 575 -18.00 -41.32 -7.99
C ILE A 575 -16.91 -40.59 -8.82
N GLY A 576 -15.81 -40.17 -8.18
CA GLY A 576 -14.59 -39.67 -8.87
C GLY A 576 -13.65 -40.83 -9.28
N PRO A 577 -12.38 -40.59 -9.69
CA PRO A 577 -11.68 -39.33 -9.96
C PRO A 577 -10.98 -39.31 -11.35
N GLU A 578 -10.38 -38.17 -11.74
CA GLU A 578 -9.01 -38.06 -12.30
C GLU A 578 -8.77 -36.84 -13.23
N TYR A 579 -7.70 -36.13 -12.90
CA TYR A 579 -6.67 -35.50 -13.75
C TYR A 579 -6.95 -34.25 -14.63
N SER A 580 -6.23 -33.19 -14.23
CA SER A 580 -5.37 -32.32 -15.04
C SER A 580 -5.86 -30.99 -15.63
N SER A 581 -5.25 -29.95 -15.05
CA SER A 581 -4.89 -28.59 -15.50
C SER A 581 -4.18 -28.54 -16.89
N PRO A 582 -3.63 -27.39 -17.37
CA PRO A 582 -3.62 -26.01 -16.83
C PRO A 582 -3.82 -24.90 -17.91
N VAL A 583 -3.53 -23.64 -17.49
CA VAL A 583 -3.04 -22.48 -18.32
C VAL A 583 -4.16 -21.52 -18.79
N SER A 584 -4.10 -20.18 -18.65
CA SER A 584 -3.06 -19.25 -18.21
C SER A 584 -3.67 -17.97 -17.60
N LYS A 585 -2.86 -17.25 -16.83
CA LYS A 585 -2.87 -15.78 -16.81
C LYS A 585 -2.15 -15.24 -18.04
#